data_AF-A0A382KUP2-F1
#
_entry.id   AF-A0A382KUP2-F1
#
_cell.length_a   1.000
_cell.length_b   1.000
_cell.length_c   1.000
_cell.angle_alpha   90.00
_cell.angle_beta   90.00
_cell.angle_gamma   90.00
#
_symmetry.space_group_name_H-M   'P 1'
#
loop_
_entity.id
_entity.type
_entity.pdbx_description
1 polymer ?
#
loop_
_entity_poly.entity_id
_entity_poly.type
_entity_poly.pdbx_seq_one_letter_code
_entity_poly.pdbx_strand_id
1 'polypeptide(L)'
;MINFNLYQYNREIEVVVLDEDNNATMTQYLGNMPMYDTTHKLHKGIDNTLRFKFRDTDRKSIDLTDKTVIWKMYDRESRENVLFRYLTVTNATKGMAMLEIPTS
;
A
#
# COMPACT_ATOMS: atom_id res chain seq x y z
N MET A 1 -25.71 7.85 -23.01
CA MET A 1 -24.55 7.09 -22.48
C MET A 1 -24.23 7.68 -21.12
N ILE A 2 -24.62 7.00 -20.03
CA ILE A 2 -24.45 7.51 -18.66
C ILE A 2 -23.02 7.17 -18.22
N ASN A 3 -22.23 8.19 -17.94
CA ASN A 3 -20.85 8.08 -17.48
C ASN A 3 -20.89 7.78 -15.96
N PHE A 4 -20.80 6.51 -15.58
CA PHE A 4 -20.62 6.14 -14.19
C PHE A 4 -19.16 6.45 -13.81
N ASN A 5 -18.92 7.60 -13.18
CA ASN A 5 -17.77 7.72 -12.28
C ASN A 5 -18.06 6.82 -11.07
N LEU A 6 -17.80 5.53 -11.21
CA LEU A 6 -17.76 4.61 -10.08
C LEU A 6 -16.60 5.08 -9.20
N TYR A 7 -16.89 5.91 -8.21
CA TYR A 7 -15.92 6.22 -7.16
C TYR A 7 -15.45 4.88 -6.60
N GLN A 8 -14.18 4.56 -6.81
CA GLN A 8 -13.59 3.27 -6.47
C GLN A 8 -13.32 3.21 -4.95
N TYR A 9 -14.37 3.44 -4.17
CA TYR A 9 -14.34 3.63 -2.72
C TYR A 9 -13.73 2.44 -1.96
N ASN A 10 -13.83 1.24 -2.52
CA ASN A 10 -13.29 0.00 -1.94
C ASN A 10 -12.10 -0.56 -2.72
N ARG A 11 -11.28 0.27 -3.36
CA ARG A 11 -10.11 -0.22 -4.10
C ARG A 11 -9.04 -0.73 -3.13
N GLU A 12 -8.59 -1.97 -3.34
CA GLU A 12 -7.38 -2.52 -2.71
C GLU A 12 -6.13 -2.00 -3.45
N ILE A 13 -5.16 -1.51 -2.68
CA ILE A 13 -3.83 -1.13 -3.14
C ILE A 13 -2.96 -2.39 -3.08
N GLU A 14 -2.62 -2.95 -4.23
CA GLU A 14 -1.73 -4.09 -4.30
C GLU A 14 -0.27 -3.63 -4.23
N VAL A 15 0.47 -4.16 -3.25
CA VAL A 15 1.88 -3.87 -3.01
C VAL A 15 2.65 -5.16 -3.24
N VAL A 16 3.53 -5.18 -4.23
CA VAL A 16 4.42 -6.31 -4.47
C VAL A 16 5.70 -6.11 -3.67
N VAL A 17 6.10 -7.12 -2.91
CA VAL A 17 7.29 -7.15 -2.08
C VAL A 17 8.18 -8.30 -2.56
N LEU A 18 9.49 -8.18 -2.34
CA LEU A 18 10.43 -9.26 -2.60
C LEU A 18 10.15 -10.45 -1.67
N ASP A 19 10.28 -11.67 -2.21
CA ASP A 19 10.13 -12.93 -1.45
C ASP A 19 11.26 -13.09 -0.40
N GLU A 20 10.96 -13.84 0.67
CA GLU A 20 11.85 -14.11 1.82
C GLU A 20 13.07 -14.99 1.46
N ASP A 21 13.07 -15.63 0.29
CA ASP A 21 14.15 -16.53 -0.17
C ASP A 21 15.51 -15.85 -0.39
N ASN A 22 15.63 -14.54 -0.14
CA ASN A 22 16.90 -13.83 0.01
C ASN A 22 17.90 -14.10 -1.13
N ASN A 23 17.41 -14.44 -2.32
CA ASN A 23 18.26 -14.64 -3.46
C ASN A 23 18.71 -13.25 -3.91
N ALA A 24 19.90 -12.85 -3.43
CA ALA A 24 20.56 -11.57 -3.67
C ALA A 24 20.80 -11.24 -5.15
N THR A 25 20.38 -12.12 -6.05
CA THR A 25 20.24 -11.84 -7.46
C THR A 25 19.00 -10.96 -7.64
N MET A 26 19.15 -9.65 -7.41
CA MET A 26 18.20 -8.67 -7.92
C MET A 26 17.98 -9.00 -9.38
N THR A 27 16.77 -9.43 -9.79
CA THR A 27 16.40 -9.24 -11.18
C THR A 27 16.55 -7.75 -11.41
N GLN A 28 17.47 -7.37 -12.30
CA GLN A 28 17.84 -5.99 -12.64
C GLN A 28 16.66 -5.17 -13.23
N TYR A 29 15.42 -5.65 -13.04
CA TYR A 29 14.16 -5.11 -13.50
C TYR A 29 13.17 -4.80 -12.36
N LEU A 30 13.60 -4.78 -11.09
CA LEU A 30 12.79 -4.31 -9.96
C LEU A 30 13.57 -3.32 -9.07
N GLY A 31 14.54 -2.59 -9.63
CA GLY A 31 15.26 -1.55 -8.92
C GLY A 31 14.36 -0.33 -8.74
N ASN A 32 13.81 -0.11 -7.54
CA ASN A 32 13.15 1.14 -7.14
C ASN A 32 12.17 1.74 -8.16
N MET A 33 11.66 0.96 -9.12
CA MET A 33 10.67 1.45 -10.06
C MET A 33 9.44 1.69 -9.19
N PRO A 34 8.91 2.92 -9.11
CA PRO A 34 7.65 3.17 -8.43
C PRO A 34 6.63 2.22 -9.07
N MET A 35 6.33 1.12 -8.39
CA MET A 35 5.47 0.08 -8.96
C MET A 35 4.05 0.62 -8.96
N TYR A 36 3.63 1.08 -10.14
CA TYR A 36 2.26 1.43 -10.55
C TYR A 36 1.56 2.44 -9.62
N ASP A 37 1.83 3.74 -9.76
CA ASP A 37 1.20 4.65 -10.73
C ASP A 37 -0.34 4.60 -10.79
N THR A 38 -0.99 4.41 -9.65
CA THR A 38 -2.35 4.92 -9.47
C THR A 38 -2.38 6.02 -8.44
N THR A 39 -2.81 7.21 -8.83
CA THR A 39 -3.04 8.33 -7.92
C THR A 39 -4.13 7.95 -6.91
N HIS A 40 -3.73 7.76 -5.66
CA HIS A 40 -4.67 7.60 -4.55
C HIS A 40 -5.04 8.99 -4.03
N LYS A 41 -6.31 9.38 -4.22
CA LYS A 41 -6.81 10.67 -3.74
C LYS A 41 -7.17 10.54 -2.26
N LEU A 42 -6.63 11.45 -1.45
CA LEU A 42 -7.09 11.68 -0.09
C LEU A 42 -8.06 12.86 -0.11
N HIS A 43 -9.17 12.73 0.60
CA HIS A 43 -10.24 13.72 0.65
C HIS A 43 -10.19 14.49 1.96
N LYS A 44 -10.23 15.83 1.88
CA LYS A 44 -10.31 16.70 3.05
C LYS A 44 -11.72 16.68 3.64
N GLY A 45 -11.82 16.68 4.96
CA GLY A 45 -13.09 16.79 5.68
C GLY A 45 -13.84 15.47 5.87
N ILE A 46 -13.24 14.34 5.49
CA ILE A 46 -13.75 12.99 5.73
C ILE A 46 -12.62 12.04 6.10
N ASP A 47 -12.96 10.97 6.81
CA ASP A 47 -12.02 9.92 7.16
C ASP A 47 -11.61 9.16 5.89
N ASN A 48 -10.30 8.98 5.69
CA ASN A 48 -9.78 8.26 4.54
C ASN A 48 -9.39 6.84 4.98
N THR A 49 -9.95 5.85 4.31
CA THR A 49 -9.60 4.44 4.49
C THR A 49 -8.83 3.94 3.27
N LEU A 50 -7.59 3.52 3.46
CA LEU A 50 -6.80 2.84 2.44
C LEU A 50 -6.65 1.36 2.81
N ARG A 51 -6.88 0.46 1.85
CA ARG A 51 -6.73 -0.98 2.05
C ARG A 51 -5.58 -1.48 1.20
N PHE A 52 -4.74 -2.33 1.78
CA PHE A 52 -3.53 -2.85 1.17
C PHE A 52 -3.59 -4.36 1.07
N LYS A 53 -2.98 -4.88 0.00
CA LYS A 53 -2.75 -6.30 -0.22
C LYS A 53 -1.30 -6.51 -0.60
N PHE A 54 -0.56 -7.19 0.26
CA PHE A 54 0.85 -7.50 0.07
C PHE A 54 0.98 -8.83 -0.68
N ARG A 55 1.70 -8.78 -1.81
CA ARG A 55 1.94 -9.91 -2.69
C ARG A 55 3.43 -10.10 -2.91
N ASP A 56 3.86 -11.34 -3.13
CA ASP A 56 5.22 -11.62 -3.60
C ASP A 56 5.32 -11.33 -5.12
N THR A 57 6.52 -11.54 -5.68
CA THR A 57 6.76 -11.42 -7.12
C THR A 57 5.96 -12.41 -7.97
N ASP A 58 5.51 -13.52 -7.38
CA ASP A 58 4.67 -14.55 -7.99
C ASP A 58 3.16 -14.29 -7.80
N ARG A 59 2.78 -13.13 -7.24
CA ARG A 59 1.41 -12.74 -6.87
C ARG A 59 0.75 -13.60 -5.78
N LYS A 60 1.51 -14.38 -5.02
CA LYS A 60 1.01 -15.06 -3.81
C LYS A 60 0.88 -14.06 -2.66
N SER A 61 -0.04 -14.33 -1.74
CA SER A 61 -0.19 -13.51 -0.53
C SER A 61 1.02 -13.67 0.36
N ILE A 62 1.54 -12.55 0.86
CA ILE A 62 2.56 -12.54 1.90
C ILE A 62 1.87 -12.70 3.26
N ASP A 63 2.37 -13.60 4.10
CA ASP A 63 1.90 -13.73 5.47
C ASP A 63 2.45 -12.58 6.34
N LEU A 64 1.56 -11.84 6.99
CA LEU A 64 1.90 -10.75 7.90
C LEU A 64 1.86 -11.17 9.38
N THR A 65 1.76 -12.46 9.68
CA THR A 65 1.76 -12.97 11.06
C THR A 65 3.04 -12.52 11.77
N ASP A 66 2.88 -11.91 12.95
CA ASP A 66 3.96 -11.30 13.74
C ASP A 66 4.78 -10.21 13.03
N LYS A 67 4.30 -9.71 11.88
CA LYS A 67 4.93 -8.60 11.14
C LYS A 67 4.22 -7.28 11.45
N THR A 68 5.01 -6.21 11.52
CA THR A 68 4.49 -4.84 11.62
C THR A 68 4.66 -4.14 10.29
N VAL A 69 3.57 -3.54 9.78
CA VAL A 69 3.60 -2.75 8.55
C VAL A 69 3.52 -1.27 8.89
N ILE A 70 4.48 -0.51 8.38
CA ILE A 70 4.60 0.94 8.60
C ILE A 70 4.34 1.64 7.27
N TRP A 71 3.49 2.67 7.30
CA TRP A 71 3.25 3.54 6.16
C TRP A 71 3.73 4.95 6.47
N LYS A 72 4.47 5.51 5.51
CA LYS A 72 5.07 6.83 5.58
C LYS A 72 4.71 7.61 4.34
N MET A 73 4.22 8.83 4.53
CA MET A 73 4.07 9.83 3.48
C MET A 73 5.15 10.89 3.69
N TYR A 74 5.89 11.19 2.63
CA TYR A 74 6.87 12.26 2.62
C TYR A 74 6.55 13.25 1.51
N ASP A 75 6.87 14.51 1.74
CA ASP A 75 6.80 15.52 0.70
C ASP A 75 7.96 15.35 -0.27
N ARG A 76 7.69 15.46 -1.58
CA ARG A 76 8.69 15.14 -2.60
C ARG A 76 9.81 16.18 -2.66
N GLU A 77 9.51 17.44 -2.40
CA GLU A 77 10.44 18.55 -2.56
C GLU A 77 11.32 18.71 -1.31
N SER A 78 10.69 18.80 -0.14
CA SER A 78 11.36 18.97 1.15
C SER A 78 11.92 17.67 1.74
N ARG A 79 11.43 16.51 1.28
CA ARG A 79 11.71 15.15 1.84
C ARG A 79 11.31 14.99 3.31
N GLU A 80 10.48 15.89 3.84
CA GLU A 80 9.99 15.80 5.20
C GLU A 80 8.88 14.74 5.31
N ASN A 81 8.83 14.04 6.45
CA ASN A 81 7.76 13.10 6.74
C ASN A 81 6.48 13.87 7.09
N VAL A 82 5.47 13.77 6.23
CA VAL A 82 4.16 14.41 6.41
C VAL A 82 3.25 13.56 7.27
N LEU A 83 3.30 12.23 7.13
CA LEU A 83 2.47 11.31 7.90
C LEU A 83 3.19 10.00 8.16
N PHE A 84 3.13 9.53 9.42
CA PHE A 84 3.68 8.26 9.86
C PHE A 84 2.59 7.49 10.61
N ARG A 85 2.25 6.29 10.15
CA ARG A 85 1.20 5.45 10.76
C ARG A 85 1.57 3.98 10.68
N TYR A 86 1.12 3.23 11.69
CA TYR A 86 1.08 1.78 11.63
C TYR A 86 -0.19 1.33 10.94
N LEU A 87 -0.09 0.33 10.08
CA LEU A 87 -1.27 -0.27 9.46
C LEU A 87 -1.89 -1.28 10.42
N THR A 88 -3.21 -1.32 10.42
CA THR A 88 -3.98 -2.38 11.09
C THR A 88 -4.03 -3.59 10.18
N VAL A 89 -3.39 -4.69 10.57
CA VAL A 89 -3.47 -5.95 9.83
C VAL A 89 -4.90 -6.49 9.95
N THR A 90 -5.61 -6.62 8.82
CA THR A 90 -7.00 -7.08 8.78
C THR A 90 -7.09 -8.57 8.47
N ASN A 91 -6.10 -9.13 7.77
CA ASN A 91 -5.95 -10.57 7.58
C ASN A 91 -4.48 -10.90 7.30
N ALA A 92 -3.80 -11.48 8.28
CA ALA A 92 -2.37 -11.76 8.21
C ALA A 92 -2.01 -12.75 7.10
N THR A 93 -2.68 -13.91 7.05
CA THR A 93 -2.36 -14.99 6.10
C THR A 93 -2.67 -14.66 4.65
N LYS A 94 -3.51 -13.64 4.40
CA LYS A 94 -3.80 -13.12 3.06
C LYS A 94 -3.03 -11.85 2.70
N GLY A 95 -2.17 -11.37 3.59
CA GLY A 95 -1.40 -10.16 3.37
C GLY A 95 -2.26 -8.90 3.30
N MET A 96 -3.34 -8.82 4.07
CA MET A 96 -4.26 -7.68 4.04
C MET A 96 -4.08 -6.78 5.25
N ALA A 97 -3.97 -5.48 5.01
CA ALA A 97 -3.89 -4.47 6.04
C ALA A 97 -4.62 -3.20 5.64
N MET A 98 -4.91 -2.33 6.60
CA MET A 98 -5.71 -1.13 6.42
C MET A 98 -5.06 0.06 7.13
N LEU A 99 -5.16 1.23 6.50
CA LEU A 99 -4.80 2.51 7.09
C LEU A 99 -6.07 3.36 7.20
N GLU A 100 -6.36 3.82 8.42
CA GLU A 100 -7.36 4.85 8.67
C GLU A 100 -6.64 6.18 8.93
N ILE A 101 -7.01 7.20 8.17
CA ILE A 101 -6.57 8.58 8.36
C ILE A 101 -7.80 9.38 8.79
N PRO A 102 -8.01 9.60 10.10
CA PRO A 102 -9.17 10.32 10.59
C PRO A 102 -9.07 11.80 10.23
N THR A 103 -10.23 12.42 10.06
CA THR A 103 -10.36 13.86 9.90
C THR A 103 -9.96 14.52 11.22
N SER A 104 -9.00 15.45 11.17
CA SER A 104 -8.66 16.32 12.31
C SER A 104 -9.40 17.64 12.21
#